data_AF-A0A644XBD9-F1
#
_entry.id   AF-A0A644XBD9-F1
#
_cell.length_a   1.000
_cell.length_b   1.000
_cell.length_c   1.000
_cell.angle_alpha   90.00
_cell.angle_beta   90.00
_cell.angle_gamma   90.00
#
_symmetry.space_group_name_H-M   'P 1'
#
loop_
_entity.id
_entity.type
_entity.pdbx_description
1 polymer ?
#
loop_
_entity_poly.entity_id
_entity_poly.type
_entity_poly.pdbx_seq_one_letter_code
_entity_poly.pdbx_strand_id
1 'polypeptide(L)'
;MLASGAGAYRDIKQVGEERFSENTCLGYVATKVRHYDSAGAVRIGQIGEIQALQLRETIDGEPYVTSLYCFDGHMMELFSQEGLEFLPQDGIAVLDVESLDFGVTPDGLLQVNCTGASGKAATVELSLRSGEAAT
;
A
#
# COMPACT_ATOMS: atom_id res chain seq x y z
N MET A 1 15.34 -30.67 1.60
CA MET A 1 15.23 -29.21 1.60
C MET A 1 13.74 -28.90 1.47
N LEU A 2 13.10 -28.56 2.58
CA LEU A 2 11.67 -28.25 2.59
C LEU A 2 11.52 -26.86 1.97
N ALA A 3 10.82 -26.78 0.84
CA ALA A 3 10.38 -25.52 0.29
C ALA A 3 9.35 -24.93 1.27
N SER A 4 9.74 -23.91 2.03
CA SER A 4 8.81 -23.14 2.84
C SER A 4 7.97 -22.27 1.91
N GLY A 5 6.98 -22.89 1.26
CA GLY A 5 5.86 -22.19 0.67
C GLY A 5 4.88 -21.80 1.77
N ALA A 6 5.15 -20.71 2.48
CA ALA A 6 4.15 -20.02 3.31
C ALA A 6 3.68 -18.82 2.48
N GLY A 7 2.54 -19.03 1.80
CA GLY A 7 2.13 -18.24 0.65
C GLY A 7 1.75 -16.79 1.00
N ALA A 8 2.28 -15.85 0.23
CA ALA A 8 1.53 -14.64 -0.08
C ALA A 8 0.15 -15.08 -0.61
N TYR A 9 -0.92 -14.64 0.06
CA TYR A 9 -2.28 -14.97 -0.34
C TYR A 9 -2.62 -14.07 -1.55
N ARG A 10 -2.50 -14.62 -2.77
CA ARG A 10 -2.81 -13.93 -4.03
C ARG A 10 -4.32 -13.90 -4.30
N ASP A 11 -5.11 -13.35 -3.38
CA ASP A 11 -6.51 -12.96 -3.67
C ASP A 11 -6.60 -11.44 -3.79
N ILE A 12 -6.04 -10.91 -4.87
CA ILE A 12 -6.35 -9.55 -5.31
C ILE A 12 -6.73 -9.65 -6.78
N LYS A 13 -7.92 -9.13 -7.11
CA LYS A 13 -8.41 -9.05 -8.48
C LYS A 13 -7.33 -8.41 -9.33
N GLN A 14 -6.87 -9.13 -10.35
CA GLN A 14 -6.03 -8.60 -11.41
C GLN A 14 -6.78 -7.43 -12.07
N VAL A 15 -6.49 -6.22 -11.64
CA VAL A 15 -6.94 -5.02 -12.34
C VAL A 15 -5.97 -4.89 -13.51
N GLY A 16 -6.45 -5.33 -14.67
CA GLY A 16 -5.65 -5.42 -15.89
C GLY A 16 -5.31 -4.06 -16.49
N GLU A 17 -4.29 -4.13 -17.35
CA GLU A 17 -3.76 -3.16 -18.32
C GLU A 17 -4.72 -2.03 -18.76
N GLU A 18 -4.90 -1.02 -17.92
CA GLU A 18 -5.40 0.28 -18.36
C GLU A 18 -4.36 1.34 -17.96
N ARG A 19 -4.06 2.26 -18.88
CA ARG A 19 -3.21 3.42 -18.57
C ARG A 19 -3.96 4.32 -17.59
N PHE A 20 -3.69 4.15 -16.30
CA PHE A 20 -4.38 4.88 -15.26
C PHE A 20 -3.76 6.26 -15.01
N SER A 21 -4.60 7.21 -14.61
CA SER A 21 -4.17 8.55 -14.22
C SER A 21 -3.66 8.58 -12.78
N GLU A 22 -2.86 9.59 -12.46
CA GLU A 22 -2.46 9.94 -11.10
C GLU A 22 -3.65 10.00 -10.13
N ASN A 23 -4.81 10.47 -10.58
CA ASN A 23 -6.02 10.53 -9.75
C ASN A 23 -6.60 9.14 -9.43
N THR A 24 -6.44 8.17 -10.33
CA THR A 24 -6.87 6.79 -10.10
C THR A 24 -5.99 6.14 -9.04
N CYS A 25 -4.67 6.33 -9.14
CA CYS A 25 -3.69 5.91 -8.14
C CYS A 25 -4.03 6.46 -6.74
N LEU A 26 -4.21 7.79 -6.63
CA LEU A 26 -4.57 8.42 -5.36
C LEU A 26 -5.92 7.96 -4.82
N GLY A 27 -6.92 7.78 -5.70
CA GLY A 27 -8.24 7.28 -5.32
C GLY A 27 -8.19 5.84 -4.80
N TYR A 28 -7.37 4.98 -5.41
CA TYR A 28 -7.13 3.62 -4.95
C TYR A 28 -6.48 3.60 -3.56
N VAL A 29 -5.38 4.33 -3.38
CA VAL A 29 -4.69 4.44 -2.10
C VAL A 29 -5.62 4.99 -1.02
N ALA A 30 -6.36 6.06 -1.31
CA ALA A 30 -7.31 6.66 -0.36
C ALA A 30 -8.43 5.68 0.04
N THR A 31 -8.91 4.86 -0.90
CA THR A 31 -9.93 3.83 -0.62
C THR A 31 -9.38 2.75 0.28
N LYS A 32 -8.16 2.25 0.01
CA LYS A 32 -7.47 1.30 0.88
C LYS A 32 -7.24 1.91 2.26
N VAL A 33 -6.63 3.09 2.38
CA VAL A 33 -6.43 3.75 3.68
C VAL A 33 -7.72 3.86 4.48
N ARG A 34 -8.84 4.24 3.85
CA ARG A 34 -10.16 4.30 4.50
C ARG A 34 -10.70 2.94 4.94
N HIS A 35 -10.41 1.87 4.19
CA HIS A 35 -10.79 0.51 4.56
C HIS A 35 -10.03 0.04 5.81
N TYR A 36 -8.77 0.43 5.93
CA TYR A 36 -7.87 0.09 7.03
C TYR A 36 -7.77 1.21 8.09
N ASP A 37 -8.72 2.14 8.15
CA ASP A 37 -8.70 3.34 9.01
C ASP A 37 -9.07 3.02 10.47
N SER A 38 -8.33 2.07 11.06
CA SER A 38 -8.36 1.74 12.48
C SER A 38 -7.07 2.20 13.16
N ALA A 39 -7.09 2.40 14.49
CA ALA A 39 -5.95 2.94 15.23
C ALA A 39 -4.66 2.14 14.97
N GLY A 40 -3.62 2.82 14.48
CA GLY A 40 -2.29 2.22 14.24
C GLY A 40 -2.20 1.23 13.08
N ALA A 41 -3.27 1.06 12.29
CA ALA A 41 -3.29 0.15 11.16
C ALA A 41 -2.53 0.70 9.94
N VAL A 42 -2.36 2.01 9.81
CA VAL A 42 -1.67 2.64 8.67
C VAL A 42 -0.30 3.15 9.11
N ARG A 43 0.76 2.72 8.42
CA ARG A 43 2.13 3.19 8.67
C ARG A 43 2.94 3.28 7.37
N ILE A 44 3.94 4.17 7.35
CA ILE A 44 4.96 4.19 6.30
C ILE A 44 6.08 3.23 6.75
N GLY A 45 6.41 2.29 5.87
CA GLY A 45 7.44 1.28 6.07
C GLY A 45 8.19 1.02 4.77
N GLN A 46 8.70 -0.21 4.61
CA GLN A 46 9.47 -0.61 3.44
C GLN A 46 9.20 -2.08 3.04
N ILE A 47 9.39 -2.38 1.76
CA ILE A 47 9.56 -3.73 1.22
C ILE A 47 10.95 -3.77 0.57
N GLY A 48 11.87 -4.56 1.12
CA GLY A 48 13.28 -4.42 0.80
C GLY A 48 13.76 -2.99 1.11
N GLU A 49 14.28 -2.30 0.09
CA GLU A 49 14.74 -0.90 0.20
C GLU A 49 13.70 0.12 -0.30
N ILE A 50 12.53 -0.34 -0.75
CA ILE A 50 11.50 0.51 -1.38
C ILE A 50 10.52 1.00 -0.32
N GLN A 51 10.23 2.29 -0.32
CA GLN A 51 9.20 2.87 0.53
C GLN A 51 7.82 2.24 0.25
N ALA A 52 7.11 1.86 1.30
CA ALA A 52 5.79 1.27 1.20
C ALA A 52 4.82 1.87 2.22
N LEU A 53 3.56 2.00 1.85
CA LEU A 53 2.46 2.21 2.78
C LEU A 53 1.94 0.85 3.24
N GLN A 54 2.02 0.59 4.53
CA GLN A 54 1.63 -0.68 5.14
C GLN A 54 0.31 -0.51 5.89
N LEU A 55 -0.65 -1.35 5.53
CA LEU A 55 -2.02 -1.37 6.04
C LEU A 55 -2.22 -2.69 6.78
N ARG A 56 -2.35 -2.63 8.09
CA ARG A 56 -2.47 -3.81 8.96
C ARG A 56 -3.94 -4.15 9.20
N GLU A 57 -4.22 -5.44 9.23
CA GLU A 57 -5.52 -5.97 9.65
C GLU A 57 -5.33 -7.27 10.42
N THR A 58 -6.32 -7.65 11.23
CA THR A 58 -6.35 -8.94 11.90
C THR A 58 -7.45 -9.79 11.29
N ILE A 59 -7.10 -10.94 10.73
CA ILE A 59 -8.03 -11.88 10.10
C ILE A 59 -7.98 -13.18 10.90
N ASP A 60 -9.12 -13.61 11.44
CA ASP A 60 -9.23 -14.81 12.29
C ASP A 60 -8.22 -14.88 13.45
N GLY A 61 -7.86 -13.71 14.00
CA GLY A 61 -6.89 -13.57 15.10
C GLY A 61 -5.43 -13.48 14.68
N GLU A 62 -5.13 -13.60 13.39
CA GLU A 62 -3.78 -13.51 12.83
C GLU A 62 -3.52 -12.14 12.20
N PRO A 63 -2.35 -11.51 12.43
CA PRO A 63 -2.01 -10.22 11.84
C PRO A 63 -1.57 -10.36 10.39
N TYR A 64 -2.14 -9.53 9.53
CA TYR A 64 -1.80 -9.40 8.11
C TYR A 64 -1.42 -7.96 7.77
N VAL A 65 -0.64 -7.81 6.71
CA VAL A 65 -0.21 -6.53 6.16
C VAL A 65 -0.44 -6.51 4.65
N THR A 66 -1.18 -5.51 4.19
CA THR A 66 -1.21 -5.08 2.79
C THR A 66 -0.19 -3.95 2.60
N SER A 67 0.80 -4.14 1.74
CA SER A 67 1.82 -3.13 1.40
C SER A 67 1.57 -2.56 0.01
N LEU A 68 1.50 -1.24 -0.10
CA LEU A 68 1.39 -0.48 -1.35
C LEU A 68 2.71 0.24 -1.63
N TYR A 69 3.30 0.08 -2.80
CA TYR A 69 4.62 0.64 -3.13
C TYR A 69 4.81 0.80 -4.65
N CYS A 70 5.83 1.53 -5.08
CA CYS A 70 6.21 1.65 -6.49
C CYS A 70 7.38 0.71 -6.81
N PHE A 71 7.24 -0.14 -7.82
CA PHE A 71 8.33 -0.98 -8.33
C PHE A 71 8.18 -1.18 -9.84
N ASP A 72 9.29 -1.03 -10.56
CA ASP A 72 9.38 -1.27 -12.01
C ASP A 72 8.29 -0.57 -12.86
N GLY A 73 7.94 0.69 -12.51
CA GLY A 73 6.93 1.46 -13.25
C GLY A 73 5.48 1.08 -12.91
N HIS A 74 5.27 0.34 -11.83
CA HIS A 74 3.96 -0.07 -11.37
C HIS A 74 3.75 0.23 -9.89
N MET A 75 2.51 0.57 -9.55
CA MET A 75 2.00 0.51 -8.19
C MET A 75 1.74 -0.95 -7.88
N MET A 76 2.48 -1.47 -6.91
CA MET A 76 2.38 -2.84 -6.46
C MET A 76 1.53 -2.95 -5.20
N GLU A 77 0.86 -4.09 -5.05
CA GLU A 77 0.21 -4.51 -3.81
C GLU A 77 0.74 -5.86 -3.37
N LEU A 78 1.14 -5.97 -2.10
CA LEU A 78 1.58 -7.23 -1.50
C LEU A 78 0.82 -7.46 -0.20
N PHE A 79 0.02 -8.54 -0.17
CA PHE A 79 -0.71 -8.98 1.00
C PHE A 79 -0.06 -10.22 1.62
N SER A 80 0.25 -10.17 2.90
CA SER A 80 0.97 -11.23 3.60
C SER A 80 0.70 -11.24 5.10
N GLN A 81 0.94 -12.38 5.74
CA GLN A 81 0.98 -12.45 7.20
C GLN A 81 2.14 -11.59 7.72
N GLU A 82 1.92 -10.89 8.83
CA GLU A 82 2.95 -10.05 9.43
C GLU A 82 4.17 -10.88 9.88
N GLY A 83 5.37 -10.35 9.65
CA GLY A 83 6.64 -10.99 10.04
C GLY A 83 7.31 -11.82 8.94
N LEU A 84 6.67 -11.95 7.77
CA LEU A 84 7.28 -12.53 6.58
C LEU A 84 8.04 -11.46 5.78
N GLU A 85 9.19 -11.85 5.21
CA GLU A 85 10.00 -10.99 4.34
C GLU A 85 9.76 -11.34 2.87
N PHE A 86 9.63 -10.31 2.03
CA PHE A 86 9.40 -10.44 0.59
C PHE A 86 10.27 -9.47 -0.19
N LEU A 87 10.52 -9.81 -1.44
CA LEU A 87 11.15 -8.92 -2.41
C LEU A 87 10.09 -8.03 -3.07
N PRO A 88 10.45 -6.82 -3.53
CA PRO A 88 9.52 -5.96 -4.25
C PRO A 88 8.84 -6.60 -5.48
N GLN A 89 9.52 -7.53 -6.13
CA GLN A 89 8.99 -8.27 -7.28
C GLN A 89 7.92 -9.31 -6.92
N ASP A 90 7.75 -9.66 -5.63
CA ASP A 90 6.78 -10.65 -5.18
C ASP A 90 5.35 -10.08 -5.07
N GLY A 91 5.20 -8.75 -5.18
CA GLY A 91 3.90 -8.09 -5.22
C GLY A 91 3.17 -8.27 -6.54
N ILE A 92 1.92 -7.82 -6.56
CA ILE A 92 1.07 -7.81 -7.74
C ILE A 92 1.01 -6.39 -8.27
N ALA A 93 1.32 -6.20 -9.56
CA ALA A 93 1.13 -4.92 -10.23
C ALA A 93 -0.38 -4.59 -10.32
N VAL A 94 -0.75 -3.39 -9.87
CA VAL A 94 -2.14 -2.91 -9.82
C VAL A 94 -2.38 -1.80 -10.86
N LEU A 95 -1.48 -0.82 -10.94
CA LEU A 95 -1.61 0.36 -11.82
C LEU A 95 -0.25 0.76 -12.39
N ASP A 96 -0.20 1.26 -13.63
CA ASP A 96 1.01 1.87 -14.18
C ASP A 96 1.24 3.26 -13.57
N VAL A 97 2.39 3.46 -12.91
CA VAL A 97 2.80 4.73 -12.31
C VAL A 97 4.31 4.91 -12.45
N GLU A 98 4.76 6.14 -12.62
CA GLU A 98 6.18 6.45 -12.63
C GLU A 98 6.74 6.51 -11.20
N SER A 99 5.97 7.06 -10.26
CA SER A 99 6.35 7.10 -8.84
C SER A 99 5.12 7.06 -7.92
N LEU A 100 5.33 6.52 -6.72
CA LEU A 100 4.39 6.57 -5.61
C LEU A 100 5.17 6.75 -4.32
N ASP A 101 4.96 7.88 -3.67
CA ASP A 101 5.72 8.32 -2.50
C ASP A 101 4.79 8.70 -1.35
N PHE A 102 5.22 8.41 -0.13
CA PHE A 102 4.45 8.63 1.09
C PHE A 102 5.20 9.53 2.06
N GLY A 103 4.46 10.38 2.76
CA GLY A 103 5.00 11.26 3.79
C GLY A 103 3.97 11.54 4.87
N VAL A 104 4.41 12.24 5.91
CA VAL A 104 3.51 12.78 6.94
C VAL A 104 3.70 14.30 6.94
N THR A 105 2.59 15.03 6.82
CA THR A 105 2.63 16.50 6.86
C THR A 105 2.93 16.99 8.29
N PRO A 106 3.34 18.25 8.48
CA PRO A 106 3.52 18.82 9.82
C PRO A 106 2.26 18.73 10.70
N ASP A 107 1.08 18.73 10.09
CA ASP A 107 -0.21 18.59 10.77
C ASP A 107 -0.59 17.13 11.07
N GLY A 108 0.29 16.18 10.78
CA GLY A 108 0.09 14.75 11.05
C GLY A 108 -0.80 14.04 10.03
N LEU A 109 -1.02 14.62 8.84
CA LEU A 109 -1.78 13.97 7.77
C LEU A 109 -0.88 13.05 6.96
N LEU A 110 -1.41 11.91 6.52
CA LEU A 110 -0.73 11.06 5.54
C LEU A 110 -0.77 11.78 4.18
N GLN A 111 0.40 12.12 3.66
CA GLN A 111 0.56 12.66 2.31
C GLN A 111 0.92 11.54 1.34
N VAL A 112 0.20 11.46 0.23
CA VAL A 112 0.47 10.52 -0.86
C VAL A 112 0.70 11.30 -2.13
N ASN A 113 1.87 11.10 -2.75
CA ASN A 113 2.24 11.69 -4.03
C ASN A 113 2.30 10.58 -5.07
N CYS A 114 1.66 10.78 -6.22
CA CYS A 114 1.68 9.82 -7.31
C CYS A 114 1.95 10.52 -8.63
N THR A 115 2.92 9.99 -9.38
CA THR A 115 3.19 10.39 -10.76
C THR A 115 2.66 9.31 -11.67
N GLY A 116 1.60 9.60 -12.44
CA GLY A 116 1.03 8.64 -13.38
C GLY A 116 1.95 8.40 -14.58
N ALA A 117 1.69 7.35 -15.36
CA ALA A 117 2.51 6.98 -16.53
C ALA A 117 2.61 8.05 -17.65
N SER A 118 1.86 9.13 -17.57
CA SER A 118 1.96 10.30 -18.46
C SER A 118 2.94 11.38 -17.97
N GLY A 119 3.59 11.17 -16.82
CA GLY A 119 4.47 12.13 -16.14
C GLY A 119 3.73 13.21 -15.34
N LYS A 120 2.39 13.13 -15.25
CA LYS A 120 1.60 14.04 -14.41
C LYS A 120 1.64 13.59 -12.96
N ALA A 121 1.99 14.52 -12.08
CA ALA A 121 1.97 14.32 -10.64
C ALA A 121 0.70 14.88 -10.00
N ALA A 122 0.19 14.19 -8.98
CA ALA A 122 -0.83 14.68 -8.08
C ALA A 122 -0.55 14.25 -6.65
N THR A 123 -1.15 14.97 -5.70
CA THR A 123 -0.98 14.73 -4.26
C THR A 123 -2.35 14.71 -3.59
N VAL A 124 -2.50 13.85 -2.58
CA VAL A 124 -3.64 13.90 -1.64
C VAL A 124 -3.12 13.82 -0.21
N GLU A 125 -3.83 14.49 0.69
CA GLU A 125 -3.59 14.43 2.13
C GLU A 125 -4.79 13.78 2.82
N LEU A 126 -4.51 12.80 3.68
CA LEU A 126 -5.51 11.97 4.33
C LEU A 126 -5.36 12.09 5.85
N SER A 127 -6.46 12.45 6.52
CA SER A 127 -6.55 12.32 7.97
C SER A 127 -6.73 10.85 8.32
N LEU A 128 -5.80 10.29 9.09
CA LEU A 128 -5.96 8.97 9.68
C LEU A 128 -6.87 9.12 10.90
N ARG A 129 -8.01 8.42 10.92
CA ARG A 129 -8.82 8.31 12.12
C ARG A 129 -8.11 7.28 12.98
N SER A 130 -7.18 7.77 13.80
CA SER A 130 -6.79 7.04 15.00
C SER A 130 -8.10 6.72 15.70
N GLY A 131 -8.46 5.44 15.78
CA GLY A 131 -9.56 5.01 16.63
C GLY A 131 -9.39 5.73 17.95
N GLU A 132 -10.45 6.47 18.33
CA GLU A 132 -10.62 7.05 19.64
C GLU A 132 -9.95 6.11 20.65
N ALA A 133 -8.86 6.57 21.27
CA ALA A 133 -8.28 5.84 22.37
C ALA A 133 -9.41 5.70 23.39
N ALA A 134 -10.01 4.52 23.46
CA ALA A 134 -10.93 4.20 24.52
C ALA A 134 -10.15 4.46 25.82
N THR A 135 -10.63 5.48 26.52
CA THR A 135 -10.27 5.98 27.87
C THR A 135 -9.56 5.00 28.78
#